data_AF-A0A2P5VTE3-F1
#
_entry.id   AF-A0A2P5VTE3-F1
#
_cell.length_a   1.000
_cell.length_b   1.000
_cell.length_c   1.000
_cell.angle_alpha   90.00
_cell.angle_beta   90.00
_cell.angle_gamma   90.00
#
_symmetry.space_group_name_H-M   'P 1'
#
loop_
_entity.id
_entity.type
_entity.pdbx_description
1 polymer ?
#
loop_
_entity_poly.entity_id
_entity_poly.type
_entity_poly.pdbx_seq_one_letter_code
_entity_poly.pdbx_strand_id
1 'polypeptide(L)'
;MEDGFSSFWGPVTSTDRCEKNYVHSSYIAEFFNTISSIPGILFALIGLINALRQRFEKRFSVLHISNMILSIGSMLYHATLQRVQQQGDETPMVWEMLLYFYILYSPDWHYRSTMPTFLFFYGVGFAIAHALIRFEIGFKVHYIEKYRGGEFWFLRVSFFVFNFLESQSYINEFFFPGQESGLRIMDVLVD
;
A
#
# COMPACT_ATOMS: atom_id res chain seq x y z
N MET A 1 31.07 18.25 -3.60
CA MET A 1 29.96 19.15 -3.26
C MET A 1 28.75 18.47 -3.86
N GLU A 2 27.96 17.77 -3.06
CA GLU A 2 26.77 17.11 -3.63
C GLU A 2 25.62 18.12 -3.62
N ASP A 3 25.21 18.50 -4.83
CA ASP A 3 24.26 19.57 -5.14
C ASP A 3 22.82 19.18 -4.78
N GLY A 4 22.54 19.06 -3.49
CA GLY A 4 21.18 18.89 -2.94
C GLY A 4 20.76 20.10 -2.10
N PHE A 5 19.46 20.41 -2.09
CA PHE A 5 18.91 21.42 -1.19
C PHE A 5 19.04 20.99 0.27
N SER A 6 19.17 21.95 1.20
CA SER A 6 19.19 21.66 2.63
C SER A 6 17.83 21.09 3.08
N SER A 7 17.85 19.98 3.83
CA SER A 7 16.65 19.34 4.37
C SER A 7 15.82 20.29 5.26
N PHE A 8 14.54 20.45 4.94
CA PHE A 8 13.57 21.14 5.79
C PHE A 8 13.17 20.32 7.03
N TRP A 9 13.15 18.98 6.92
CA TRP A 9 12.60 18.07 7.94
C TRP A 9 13.63 17.60 8.97
N GLY A 10 14.86 18.12 8.92
CA GLY A 10 15.96 17.75 9.81
C GLY A 10 16.86 16.64 9.23
N PRO A 11 17.77 16.07 10.03
CA PRO A 11 18.67 15.03 9.55
C PRO A 11 17.89 13.78 9.13
N VAL A 12 18.27 13.21 7.98
CA VAL A 12 17.69 11.95 7.49
C VAL A 12 17.97 10.86 8.52
N THR A 13 16.90 10.20 8.98
CA THR A 13 16.98 9.15 10.01
C THR A 13 16.71 7.76 9.47
N SER A 14 16.28 7.65 8.21
CA SER A 14 16.13 6.39 7.48
C SER A 14 17.35 6.08 6.61
N THR A 15 17.48 4.82 6.17
CA THR A 15 18.56 4.40 5.27
C THR A 15 18.44 5.08 3.91
N ASP A 16 19.57 5.59 3.37
CA ASP A 16 19.63 6.14 2.03
C ASP A 16 19.17 5.10 1.00
N ARG A 17 18.28 5.52 0.11
CA ARG A 17 17.69 4.68 -0.93
C ARG A 17 18.31 4.99 -2.30
N CYS A 18 17.74 4.42 -3.36
CA CYS A 18 18.25 4.54 -4.72
C CYS A 18 18.06 5.94 -5.33
N GLU A 19 17.07 6.73 -4.86
CA GLU A 19 16.87 8.11 -5.29
C GLU A 19 17.73 9.06 -4.43
N LYS A 20 18.34 10.06 -5.06
CA LYS A 20 19.14 11.06 -4.35
C LYS A 20 18.23 11.97 -3.52
N ASN A 21 18.55 12.13 -2.25
CA ASN A 21 17.77 12.93 -1.32
C ASN A 21 17.85 14.44 -1.65
N TYR A 22 16.71 15.14 -1.61
CA TYR A 22 16.58 16.61 -1.73
C TYR A 22 17.17 17.23 -3.01
N VAL A 23 17.12 16.51 -4.14
CA VAL A 23 17.61 17.04 -5.44
C VAL A 23 16.64 18.05 -6.05
N HIS A 24 15.33 17.82 -5.94
CA HIS A 24 14.33 18.62 -6.63
C HIS A 24 13.65 19.68 -5.74
N SER A 25 13.64 19.48 -4.41
CA SER A 25 13.01 20.39 -3.45
C SER A 25 13.61 20.21 -2.06
N SER A 26 13.64 21.27 -1.25
CA SER A 26 14.02 21.21 0.18
C SER A 26 12.96 20.55 1.07
N TYR A 27 11.71 20.44 0.58
CA TYR A 27 10.58 19.89 1.33
C TYR A 27 10.30 18.42 1.05
N ILE A 28 10.74 17.91 -0.10
CA ILE A 28 10.50 16.54 -0.56
C ILE A 28 11.86 15.87 -0.74
N ALA A 29 12.15 14.88 0.10
CA ALA A 29 13.41 14.16 0.05
C ALA A 29 13.53 13.31 -1.23
N GLU A 30 12.54 12.45 -1.54
CA GLU A 30 12.51 11.65 -2.75
C GLU A 30 11.30 12.05 -3.62
N PHE A 31 11.55 12.81 -4.68
CA PHE A 31 10.49 13.43 -5.48
C PHE A 31 9.72 12.40 -6.31
N PHE A 32 10.43 11.51 -7.00
CA PHE A 32 9.79 10.51 -7.86
C PHE A 32 9.06 9.45 -7.03
N ASN A 33 9.66 9.01 -5.91
CA ASN A 33 8.97 8.09 -5.00
C ASN A 33 7.71 8.70 -4.35
N THR A 34 7.73 9.99 -4.02
CA THR A 34 6.55 10.71 -3.50
C THR A 34 5.44 10.77 -4.56
N ILE A 35 5.76 11.20 -5.79
CA ILE A 35 4.77 11.32 -6.88
C ILE A 35 4.21 9.97 -7.28
N SER A 36 5.02 8.90 -7.28
CA SER A 36 4.57 7.55 -7.62
C SER A 36 3.48 7.01 -6.67
N SER A 37 3.30 7.61 -5.49
CA SER A 37 2.25 7.24 -4.53
C SER A 37 0.89 7.90 -4.85
N ILE A 38 0.87 8.96 -5.67
CA ILE A 38 -0.35 9.70 -6.02
C ILE A 38 -1.36 8.83 -6.80
N PRO A 39 -0.97 8.05 -7.82
CA PRO A 39 -1.89 7.13 -8.49
C PRO A 39 -2.58 6.16 -7.52
N GLY A 40 -1.87 5.66 -6.49
CA GLY A 40 -2.44 4.79 -5.47
C GLY A 40 -3.58 5.46 -4.69
N ILE A 41 -3.41 6.73 -4.31
CA ILE A 41 -4.45 7.54 -3.65
C ILE A 41 -5.66 7.70 -4.57
N LEU A 42 -5.43 8.02 -5.85
CA LEU A 42 -6.49 8.22 -6.83
C LEU A 42 -7.29 6.93 -7.08
N PHE A 43 -6.62 5.79 -7.28
CA PHE A 43 -7.30 4.51 -7.48
C PHE A 43 -8.07 4.06 -6.25
N ALA A 44 -7.52 4.26 -5.05
CA ALA A 44 -8.22 3.98 -3.80
C ALA A 44 -9.49 4.84 -3.65
N LEU A 45 -9.41 6.13 -3.99
CA LEU A 45 -10.56 7.04 -3.97
C LEU A 45 -11.64 6.63 -4.99
N ILE A 46 -11.24 6.32 -6.23
CA ILE A 46 -12.16 5.85 -7.28
C ILE A 46 -12.85 4.55 -6.84
N GLY A 47 -12.07 3.60 -6.31
CA GLY A 47 -12.59 2.34 -5.78
C GLY A 47 -13.60 2.56 -4.64
N LEU A 48 -13.29 3.45 -3.70
CA LEU A 48 -14.19 3.80 -2.61
C LEU A 48 -15.50 4.42 -3.12
N ILE A 49 -15.43 5.39 -4.05
CA ILE A 49 -16.60 6.02 -4.65
C ILE A 49 -17.46 4.95 -5.35
N ASN A 50 -16.84 4.06 -6.12
CA ASN A 50 -17.55 2.97 -6.79
C ASN A 50 -18.22 2.02 -5.79
N ALA A 51 -17.52 1.65 -4.73
CA ALA A 51 -18.06 0.78 -3.68
C ALA A 51 -19.28 1.39 -2.98
N LEU A 52 -19.22 2.70 -2.68
CA LEU A 52 -20.34 3.42 -2.06
C LEU A 52 -21.53 3.58 -3.02
N ARG A 53 -21.26 3.90 -4.30
CA ARG A 53 -22.31 4.08 -5.32
C ARG A 53 -23.05 2.78 -5.62
N GLN A 54 -22.32 1.67 -5.71
CA GLN A 54 -22.87 0.34 -5.99
C GLN A 54 -23.41 -0.35 -4.73
N ARG A 55 -23.28 0.28 -3.56
CA ARG A 55 -23.70 -0.24 -2.25
C ARG A 55 -23.11 -1.62 -1.96
N PHE A 56 -21.84 -1.81 -2.31
CA PHE A 56 -21.12 -3.02 -1.95
C PHE A 56 -20.98 -3.15 -0.43
N GLU A 57 -20.68 -4.36 0.02
CA GLU A 57 -20.48 -4.64 1.43
C GLU A 57 -19.38 -3.74 2.01
N LYS A 58 -19.57 -3.31 3.26
CA LYS A 58 -18.68 -2.36 3.95
C LYS A 58 -17.21 -2.80 3.97
N ARG A 59 -16.93 -4.10 3.85
CA ARG A 59 -15.57 -4.67 3.76
C ARG A 59 -14.76 -4.10 2.59
N PHE A 60 -15.39 -3.85 1.44
CA PHE A 60 -14.72 -3.27 0.28
C PHE A 60 -14.45 -1.77 0.45
N SER A 61 -15.35 -1.04 1.12
CA SER A 61 -15.10 0.35 1.48
C SER A 61 -13.92 0.47 2.47
N VAL A 62 -13.84 -0.44 3.44
CA VAL A 62 -12.71 -0.49 4.40
C VAL A 62 -11.39 -0.81 3.69
N LEU A 63 -11.40 -1.71 2.71
CA LEU A 63 -10.23 -2.01 1.88
C LEU A 63 -9.73 -0.74 1.16
N HIS A 64 -10.60 -0.06 0.41
CA HIS A 64 -10.20 1.15 -0.32
C HIS A 64 -9.76 2.30 0.59
N ILE A 65 -10.38 2.47 1.76
CA ILE A 65 -9.91 3.43 2.76
C ILE A 65 -8.52 3.06 3.27
N SER A 66 -8.26 1.78 3.52
CA SER A 66 -6.96 1.30 4.00
C SER A 66 -5.85 1.53 2.96
N ASN A 67 -6.14 1.26 1.67
CA ASN A 67 -5.20 1.50 0.58
C ASN A 67 -4.88 2.99 0.45
N MET A 68 -5.89 3.86 0.63
CA MET A 68 -5.68 5.31 0.64
C MET A 68 -4.77 5.75 1.80
N ILE A 69 -4.97 5.21 3.01
CA ILE A 69 -4.11 5.48 4.17
C ILE A 69 -2.68 5.02 3.91
N LEU A 70 -2.49 3.83 3.35
CA LEU A 70 -1.17 3.32 2.99
C LEU A 70 -0.48 4.24 1.98
N SER A 71 -1.14 4.60 0.86
CA SER A 71 -0.54 5.47 -0.15
C SER A 71 -0.16 6.85 0.40
N ILE A 72 -0.97 7.41 1.30
CA ILE A 72 -0.65 8.68 1.99
C ILE A 72 0.54 8.51 2.94
N GLY A 73 0.58 7.44 3.76
CA GLY A 73 1.68 7.14 4.66
C GLY A 73 3.00 6.98 3.90
N SER A 74 2.94 6.29 2.76
CA SER A 74 4.05 6.13 1.83
C SER A 74 4.57 7.45 1.28
N MET A 75 3.66 8.32 0.84
CA MET A 75 3.98 9.65 0.33
C MET A 75 4.67 10.51 1.40
N LEU A 76 4.15 10.48 2.65
CA LEU A 76 4.73 11.21 3.77
C LEU A 76 6.11 10.67 4.17
N TYR A 77 6.31 9.36 4.13
CA TYR A 77 7.62 8.76 4.36
C TYR A 77 8.64 9.18 3.32
N HIS A 78 8.30 9.10 2.02
CA HIS A 78 9.20 9.48 0.94
C HIS A 78 9.48 11.00 0.88
N ALA A 79 8.53 11.82 1.35
CA ALA A 79 8.75 13.26 1.46
C ALA A 79 9.68 13.64 2.62
N THR A 80 9.62 12.91 3.74
CA THR A 80 10.29 13.29 4.99
C THR A 80 11.53 12.47 5.32
N LEU A 81 11.62 11.22 4.86
CA LEU A 81 12.61 10.22 5.26
C LEU A 81 12.81 10.11 6.78
N GLN A 82 11.70 10.31 7.49
CA GLN A 82 11.66 10.21 8.95
C GLN A 82 11.24 8.80 9.37
N ARG A 83 11.90 8.30 10.41
CA ARG A 83 11.69 6.95 10.93
C ARG A 83 10.25 6.68 11.40
N VAL A 84 9.57 7.67 11.96
CA VAL A 84 8.17 7.50 12.42
C VAL A 84 7.24 7.30 11.22
N GLN A 85 7.51 8.01 10.13
CA GLN A 85 6.75 7.93 8.89
C GLN A 85 7.04 6.62 8.16
N GLN A 86 8.25 6.05 8.31
CA GLN A 86 8.55 4.69 7.85
C GLN A 86 7.60 3.66 8.49
N GLN A 87 7.34 3.78 9.80
CA GLN A 87 6.35 2.91 10.47
C GLN A 87 4.93 3.12 9.91
N GLY A 88 4.62 4.34 9.47
CA GLY A 88 3.38 4.69 8.78
C GLY A 88 3.26 4.16 7.34
N ASP A 89 4.36 3.70 6.72
CA ASP A 89 4.33 2.98 5.44
C ASP A 89 4.26 1.45 5.69
N GLU A 90 5.08 0.95 6.62
CA GLU A 90 5.23 -0.48 6.87
C GLU A 90 4.05 -1.12 7.61
N THR A 91 3.51 -0.43 8.62
CA THR A 91 2.43 -1.00 9.45
C THR A 91 1.11 -1.13 8.67
N PRO A 92 0.69 -0.14 7.86
CA PRO A 92 -0.51 -0.27 7.05
C PRO A 92 -0.43 -1.36 5.97
N MET A 93 0.77 -1.68 5.43
CA MET A 93 0.92 -2.80 4.47
C MET A 93 0.49 -4.14 5.08
N VAL A 94 0.89 -4.42 6.32
CA VAL A 94 0.48 -5.67 7.01
C VAL A 94 -1.02 -5.69 7.29
N TRP A 95 -1.59 -4.54 7.66
CA TRP A 95 -3.04 -4.40 7.84
C TRP A 95 -3.81 -4.65 6.55
N GLU A 96 -3.33 -4.16 5.41
CA GLU A 96 -3.93 -4.40 4.11
C GLU A 96 -3.89 -5.90 3.75
N MET A 97 -2.77 -6.58 3.97
CA MET A 97 -2.66 -8.03 3.74
C MET A 97 -3.69 -8.80 4.57
N LEU A 98 -3.86 -8.47 5.85
CA LEU A 98 -4.86 -9.10 6.71
C LEU A 98 -6.30 -8.83 6.24
N LEU A 99 -6.58 -7.65 5.71
CA LEU A 99 -7.86 -7.30 5.12
C LEU A 99 -8.13 -8.09 3.83
N TYR A 100 -7.12 -8.30 2.98
CA TYR A 100 -7.23 -9.17 1.82
C TYR A 100 -7.51 -10.62 2.22
N PHE A 101 -6.76 -11.16 3.20
CA PHE A 101 -7.06 -12.47 3.79
C PHE A 101 -8.50 -12.52 4.33
N TYR A 102 -8.96 -11.44 4.97
CA TYR A 102 -10.34 -11.37 5.44
C TYR A 102 -11.35 -11.47 4.29
N ILE A 103 -11.18 -10.69 3.23
CA ILE A 103 -12.11 -10.64 2.10
C ILE A 103 -12.14 -11.95 1.34
N LEU A 104 -10.98 -12.57 1.11
CA LEU A 104 -10.84 -13.83 0.37
C LEU A 104 -11.44 -15.03 1.09
N TYR A 105 -11.17 -15.18 2.39
CA TYR A 105 -11.59 -16.37 3.14
C TYR A 105 -12.92 -16.18 3.87
N SER A 106 -13.47 -14.96 3.95
CA SER A 106 -14.76 -14.69 4.60
C SER A 106 -15.96 -15.45 4.01
N PRO A 107 -16.08 -15.72 2.70
CA PRO A 107 -17.22 -16.46 2.14
C PRO A 107 -17.31 -17.91 2.64
N ASP A 108 -16.16 -18.57 2.81
CA ASP A 108 -16.06 -20.01 3.12
C ASP A 108 -15.95 -20.30 4.62
N TRP A 109 -15.74 -19.27 5.46
CA TRP A 109 -15.47 -19.46 6.88
C TRP A 109 -16.75 -19.58 7.72
N HIS A 110 -16.89 -20.69 8.43
CA HIS A 110 -18.06 -21.03 9.25
C HIS A 110 -18.33 -20.06 10.43
N TYR A 111 -17.30 -19.32 10.89
CA TYR A 111 -17.39 -18.36 12.00
C TYR A 111 -17.31 -16.90 11.51
N ARG A 112 -18.44 -16.39 11.00
CA ARG A 112 -18.56 -15.08 10.34
C ARG A 112 -18.17 -13.86 11.20
N SER A 113 -18.21 -13.96 12.54
CA SER A 113 -17.86 -12.85 13.46
C SER A 113 -16.51 -12.98 14.16
N THR A 114 -15.95 -14.19 14.29
CA THR A 114 -14.71 -14.41 15.07
C THR A 114 -13.46 -13.99 14.30
N MET A 115 -13.49 -14.19 12.99
CA MET A 115 -12.38 -13.91 12.08
C MET A 115 -11.96 -12.42 12.02
N PRO A 116 -12.86 -11.44 11.78
CA PRO A 116 -12.45 -10.03 11.73
C PRO A 116 -11.94 -9.54 13.10
N THR A 117 -12.51 -10.03 14.20
CA THR A 117 -12.04 -9.70 15.55
C THR A 117 -10.64 -10.23 15.82
N PHE A 118 -10.36 -11.48 15.44
CA PHE A 118 -9.03 -12.07 15.56
C PHE A 118 -7.99 -11.33 14.72
N LEU A 119 -8.29 -11.04 13.45
CA LEU A 119 -7.39 -10.31 12.56
C LEU A 119 -7.15 -8.87 13.06
N PHE A 120 -8.16 -8.22 13.62
CA PHE A 120 -8.01 -6.90 14.24
C PHE A 120 -7.04 -6.94 15.43
N PHE A 121 -7.22 -7.88 16.37
CA PHE A 121 -6.31 -8.01 17.51
C PHE A 121 -4.90 -8.42 17.11
N TYR A 122 -4.76 -9.28 16.09
CA TYR A 122 -3.46 -9.61 15.51
C TYR A 122 -2.78 -8.38 14.90
N GLY A 123 -3.51 -7.59 14.11
CA GLY A 123 -3.01 -6.34 13.52
C GLY A 123 -2.60 -5.30 14.57
N VAL A 124 -3.36 -5.17 15.65
CA VAL A 124 -3.02 -4.30 16.79
C VAL A 124 -1.79 -4.82 17.52
N GLY A 125 -1.72 -6.13 17.79
CA GLY A 125 -0.56 -6.76 18.42
C GLY A 125 0.71 -6.59 17.60
N PHE A 126 0.61 -6.77 16.28
CA PHE A 126 1.70 -6.51 15.34
C PHE A 126 2.11 -5.04 15.36
N ALA A 127 1.18 -4.10 15.31
CA ALA A 127 1.48 -2.66 15.34
C ALA A 127 2.21 -2.26 16.64
N ILE A 128 1.76 -2.76 17.79
CA ILE A 128 2.40 -2.52 19.09
C ILE A 128 3.80 -3.15 19.11
N ALA A 129 3.94 -4.41 18.70
CA ALA A 129 5.23 -5.08 18.63
C ALA A 129 6.18 -4.36 17.68
N HIS A 130 5.70 -3.90 16.53
CA HIS A 130 6.46 -3.14 15.55
C HIS A 130 6.90 -1.77 16.08
N ALA A 131 6.02 -1.10 16.83
CA ALA A 131 6.32 0.16 17.50
C ALA A 131 7.37 0.00 18.60
N LEU A 132 7.29 -1.08 19.39
CA LEU A 132 8.16 -1.34 20.54
C LEU A 132 9.52 -1.97 20.15
N ILE A 133 9.51 -2.93 19.23
CA ILE A 133 10.68 -3.79 18.93
C ILE A 133 11.57 -3.19 17.83
N ARG A 134 11.21 -2.02 17.24
CA ARG A 134 12.08 -1.31 16.28
C ARG A 134 12.62 -2.27 15.20
N PHE A 135 11.72 -3.08 14.63
CA PHE A 135 12.02 -4.25 13.79
C PHE A 135 12.63 -3.87 12.43
N GLU A 136 13.81 -3.25 12.41
CA GLU A 136 14.45 -2.86 11.14
C GLU A 136 14.93 -4.07 10.32
N ILE A 137 15.08 -5.24 10.95
CA ILE A 137 15.80 -6.39 10.38
C ILE A 137 14.90 -7.21 9.44
N GLY A 138 13.61 -7.40 9.78
CA GLY A 138 12.71 -8.26 9.01
C GLY A 138 12.44 -7.76 7.59
N PHE A 139 12.27 -6.44 7.44
CA PHE A 139 12.06 -5.82 6.13
C PHE A 139 13.37 -5.43 5.44
N LYS A 140 14.49 -5.19 6.15
CA LYS A 140 15.81 -5.00 5.52
C LYS A 140 16.21 -6.18 4.64
N VAL A 141 15.90 -7.43 5.05
CA VAL A 141 16.18 -8.62 4.23
C VAL A 141 15.35 -8.62 2.94
N HIS A 142 14.07 -8.22 3.00
CA HIS A 142 13.22 -8.08 1.81
C HIS A 142 13.65 -6.91 0.90
N TYR A 143 14.21 -5.85 1.49
CA TYR A 143 14.71 -4.68 0.78
C TYR A 143 16.18 -4.79 0.35
N ILE A 144 16.95 -5.80 0.74
CA ILE A 144 18.31 -6.02 0.22
C ILE A 144 18.27 -6.45 -1.26
N GLU A 145 17.18 -7.09 -1.72
CA GLU A 145 16.92 -7.37 -3.14
C GLU A 145 16.69 -6.07 -3.97
N LYS A 146 16.41 -4.93 -3.31
CA LYS A 146 16.06 -3.63 -3.91
C LYS A 146 17.22 -2.88 -4.55
N TYR A 147 18.46 -3.27 -4.28
CA TYR A 147 19.66 -2.57 -4.75
C TYR A 147 19.97 -2.75 -6.25
N ARG A 148 19.08 -3.38 -7.05
CA ARG A 148 19.41 -3.80 -8.43
C ARG A 148 18.63 -3.18 -9.60
N GLY A 149 17.77 -2.17 -9.43
CA GLY A 149 17.12 -1.54 -10.59
C GLY A 149 16.32 -0.28 -10.32
N GLY A 150 16.55 0.77 -11.13
CA GLY A 150 15.90 2.09 -11.08
C GLY A 150 14.42 2.13 -11.52
N GLU A 151 13.74 0.99 -11.59
CA GLU A 151 12.35 0.87 -12.10
C GLU A 151 11.29 0.77 -10.97
N PHE A 152 11.65 1.18 -9.74
CA PHE A 152 10.82 0.93 -8.56
C PHE A 152 9.49 1.68 -8.53
N TRP A 153 9.46 2.89 -9.10
CA TRP A 153 8.23 3.66 -9.31
C TRP A 153 7.22 2.92 -10.20
N PHE A 154 7.67 2.25 -11.27
CA PHE A 154 6.81 1.40 -12.09
C PHE A 154 6.27 0.22 -11.28
N LEU A 155 7.11 -0.48 -10.52
CA LEU A 155 6.66 -1.60 -9.69
C LEU A 155 5.60 -1.18 -8.65
N ARG A 156 5.74 0.00 -8.06
CA ARG A 156 4.73 0.54 -7.13
C ARG A 156 3.41 0.88 -7.82
N VAL A 157 3.47 1.55 -8.97
CA VAL A 157 2.27 1.85 -9.75
C VAL A 157 1.61 0.55 -10.21
N SER A 158 2.37 -0.44 -10.69
CA SER A 158 1.88 -1.77 -11.05
C SER A 158 1.24 -2.48 -9.87
N PHE A 159 1.81 -2.40 -8.66
CA PHE A 159 1.19 -2.94 -7.44
C PHE A 159 -0.16 -2.28 -7.15
N PHE A 160 -0.27 -0.95 -7.21
CA PHE A 160 -1.55 -0.27 -6.98
C PHE A 160 -2.58 -0.57 -8.07
N VAL A 161 -2.16 -0.65 -9.34
CA VAL A 161 -3.02 -1.02 -10.46
C VAL A 161 -3.49 -2.46 -10.31
N PHE A 162 -2.60 -3.40 -9.98
CA PHE A 162 -2.94 -4.80 -9.73
C PHE A 162 -3.95 -4.92 -8.59
N ASN A 163 -3.68 -4.32 -7.42
CA ASN A 163 -4.60 -4.36 -6.28
C ASN A 163 -5.97 -3.71 -6.60
N PHE A 164 -5.97 -2.61 -7.36
CA PHE A 164 -7.20 -1.97 -7.81
C PHE A 164 -7.99 -2.90 -8.73
N LEU A 165 -7.38 -3.42 -9.79
CA LEU A 165 -8.03 -4.31 -10.76
C LEU A 165 -8.52 -5.60 -10.09
N GLU A 166 -7.68 -6.22 -9.27
CA GLU A 166 -7.99 -7.44 -8.53
C GLU A 166 -9.18 -7.20 -7.59
N SER A 167 -9.23 -6.06 -6.88
CA SER A 167 -10.38 -5.70 -6.05
C SER A 167 -11.67 -5.57 -6.87
N GLN A 168 -11.61 -5.05 -8.11
CA GLN A 168 -12.77 -4.97 -8.99
C GLN A 168 -13.17 -6.35 -9.52
N SER A 169 -12.21 -7.21 -9.86
CA SER A 169 -12.44 -8.59 -10.28
C SER A 169 -13.18 -9.38 -9.21
N TYR A 170 -12.72 -9.32 -7.95
CA TYR A 170 -13.40 -9.99 -6.83
C TYR A 170 -14.81 -9.47 -6.58
N ILE A 171 -14.99 -8.16 -6.67
CA ILE A 171 -16.30 -7.54 -6.57
C ILE A 171 -17.24 -8.08 -7.66
N ASN A 172 -16.76 -8.15 -8.91
CA ASN A 172 -17.55 -8.62 -10.04
C ASN A 172 -17.90 -10.11 -9.93
N GLU A 173 -16.94 -10.96 -9.56
CA GLU A 173 -17.14 -12.41 -9.43
C GLU A 173 -18.11 -12.75 -8.28
N PHE A 174 -18.01 -12.04 -7.15
CA PHE A 174 -18.86 -12.28 -5.98
C PHE A 174 -20.31 -11.83 -6.19
N PHE A 175 -20.55 -10.73 -6.90
CA PHE A 175 -21.90 -10.18 -7.11
C PHE A 175 -22.56 -10.60 -8.43
N PHE A 176 -21.78 -11.00 -9.45
CA PHE A 176 -22.28 -11.42 -10.76
C PHE A 176 -21.68 -12.79 -11.19
N PRO A 177 -21.97 -13.87 -10.46
CA PRO A 177 -21.46 -15.19 -10.80
C PRO A 177 -21.97 -15.63 -12.18
N GLY A 178 -21.06 -15.88 -13.13
CA GLY A 178 -21.38 -16.41 -14.46
C GLY A 178 -21.54 -15.38 -15.57
N GLN A 179 -21.37 -14.08 -15.30
CA GLN A 179 -21.15 -13.10 -16.36
C GLN A 179 -19.66 -13.10 -16.65
N GLU A 180 -19.22 -13.71 -17.76
CA GLU A 180 -17.81 -13.66 -18.16
C GLU A 180 -17.34 -12.20 -18.09
N SER A 181 -16.46 -11.91 -17.13
CA SER A 181 -15.78 -10.64 -17.03
C SER A 181 -14.98 -10.49 -18.32
N GLY A 182 -15.49 -9.72 -19.27
CA GLY A 182 -14.84 -9.40 -20.55
C GLY A 182 -13.55 -8.59 -20.43
N LEU A 183 -12.87 -8.67 -19.29
CA LEU A 183 -11.50 -8.22 -19.06
C LEU A 183 -10.80 -9.24 -18.16
N ARG A 184 -10.43 -10.39 -18.73
CA ARG A 184 -9.33 -11.17 -18.17
C ARG A 184 -8.05 -10.38 -18.46
N ILE A 185 -7.39 -9.89 -17.41
CA ILE A 185 -6.15 -9.09 -17.49
C ILE A 185 -5.01 -9.85 -18.19
N MET A 186 -5.08 -11.18 -18.24
CA MET A 186 -4.18 -12.03 -19.02
C MET A 186 -4.30 -11.80 -20.55
N ASP A 187 -5.43 -11.30 -21.05
CA ASP A 187 -5.63 -11.06 -22.48
C ASP A 187 -5.14 -9.67 -22.92
N VAL A 188 -4.92 -8.73 -21.99
CA VAL A 188 -4.47 -7.35 -22.30
C VAL A 188 -2.94 -7.20 -22.16
N LEU A 189 -2.25 -8.18 -21.56
CA LEU A 189 -0.79 -8.16 -21.38
C LEU A 189 -0.03 -9.07 -22.35
N VAL A 190 -0.73 -9.75 -23.27
CA VAL A 190 -0.14 -10.69 -24.24
C VAL A 190 -0.37 -10.26 -25.70
N ASP A 191 -1.05 -9.13 -25.95
CA ASP A 191 -1.16 -8.51 -27.29
C ASP A 191 -0.40 -7.17 -27.39
#